data_AF-A0A8J2BR84-F1
#
_entry.id   AF-A0A8J2BR84-F1
#
_cell.length_a   1.000
_cell.length_b   1.000
_cell.length_c   1.000
_cell.angle_alpha   90.00
_cell.angle_beta   90.00
_cell.angle_gamma   90.00
#
_symmetry.space_group_name_H-M   'P 1'
#
loop_
_entity.id
_entity.type
_entity.pdbx_description
1 polymer ?
#
loop_
_entity_poly.entity_id
_entity_poly.type
_entity_poly.pdbx_seq_one_letter_code
_entity_poly.pdbx_strand_id
1 'polypeptide(L)'
;MWASIRFLARAGVLVGVVVLFGGCAGRGPSPMYVARISIHDQAMQIEKDGKPIKRFPVSTSRFGIGDEPRSFRTPLGRFIVAEKIGDGVPVGGKFYHRRFTGEVVNVALCRRQDYQPRTDSILTRILRLKGLEPHNRNAYRRGIYIHGTNEEQLVGQPSSYGCIRMRNYDILDVYNMLPVGSEVIIQKEPLPSSYPPSAEQVMAAVSATGKPVAAASSPSVRRARPIGEDSTP
;
A
#
# COMPACT_ATOMS: atom_id res chain seq x y z
N MET A 1 74.74 5.89 53.36
CA MET A 1 73.48 6.42 53.94
C MET A 1 72.63 6.90 52.77
N TRP A 2 71.38 6.43 52.72
CA TRP A 2 70.27 6.82 51.84
C TRP A 2 70.20 6.26 50.41
N ALA A 3 69.18 5.39 50.27
CA ALA A 3 68.62 4.82 49.06
C ALA A 3 67.81 5.87 48.28
N SER A 4 67.61 5.62 46.99
CA SER A 4 66.41 6.09 46.28
C SER A 4 66.12 5.14 45.13
N ILE A 5 65.10 4.31 45.36
CA ILE A 5 64.45 3.41 44.41
C ILE A 5 63.73 4.27 43.37
N ARG A 6 63.95 3.98 42.08
CA ARG A 6 63.06 4.43 40.99
C ARG A 6 62.50 3.21 40.29
N PHE A 7 61.24 2.94 40.55
CA PHE A 7 60.39 2.06 39.75
C PHE A 7 59.72 2.85 38.63
N LEU A 8 59.18 2.10 37.66
CA LEU A 8 58.25 2.46 36.57
C LEU A 8 58.89 2.95 35.26
N ALA A 9 58.47 2.50 34.08
CA ALA A 9 57.48 1.49 33.70
C ALA A 9 57.81 1.05 32.26
N ARG A 10 57.65 -0.25 31.96
CA ARG A 10 57.69 -0.74 30.58
C ARG A 10 56.35 -0.44 29.92
N ALA A 11 56.36 0.46 28.93
CA ALA A 11 55.21 0.69 28.05
C ALA A 11 55.00 -0.55 27.16
N GLY A 12 53.95 -1.33 27.44
CA GLY A 12 53.49 -2.39 26.56
C GLY A 12 52.59 -1.82 25.47
N VAL A 13 53.00 -1.93 24.22
CA VAL A 13 52.17 -1.60 23.05
C VAL A 13 51.26 -2.80 22.79
N LEU A 14 49.97 -2.66 23.11
CA LEU A 14 48.95 -3.65 22.75
C LEU A 14 48.48 -3.35 21.32
N VAL A 15 48.93 -4.15 20.35
CA VAL A 15 48.38 -4.11 18.98
C VAL A 15 47.03 -4.83 19.01
N GLY A 16 45.96 -4.06 19.22
CA GLY A 16 44.59 -4.56 19.11
C GLY A 16 44.27 -4.86 17.64
N VAL A 17 44.16 -6.15 17.29
CA VAL A 17 43.59 -6.57 16.01
C VAL A 17 42.09 -6.28 16.07
N VAL A 18 41.68 -5.17 15.45
CA VAL A 18 40.27 -4.87 15.24
C VAL A 18 39.77 -5.79 14.12
N VAL A 19 39.18 -6.91 14.51
CA VAL A 19 38.40 -7.74 13.59
C VAL A 19 37.11 -6.98 13.30
N LEU A 20 37.11 -6.21 12.22
CA LEU A 20 35.90 -5.60 11.68
C LEU A 20 35.03 -6.75 11.16
N PHE A 21 34.09 -7.23 11.98
CA PHE A 21 32.95 -7.99 11.50
C PHE A 21 32.15 -7.05 10.60
N GLY A 22 32.44 -7.11 9.30
CA GLY A 22 31.59 -6.56 8.25
C GLY A 22 30.27 -7.30 8.28
N GLY A 23 29.37 -6.87 9.15
CA GLY A 23 27.99 -7.29 9.15
C GLY A 23 27.37 -6.81 7.84
N CYS A 24 27.29 -7.70 6.86
CA CYS A 24 26.30 -7.56 5.80
C CYS A 24 24.93 -7.59 6.49
N ALA A 25 24.42 -6.41 6.86
CA ALA A 25 23.03 -6.24 7.17
C ALA A 25 22.26 -6.55 5.87
N GLY A 26 21.95 -7.84 5.68
CA GLY A 26 21.04 -8.28 4.64
C GLY A 26 19.74 -7.53 4.87
N ARG A 27 19.49 -6.55 3.99
CA ARG A 27 18.25 -5.80 3.97
C ARG A 27 17.16 -6.85 3.75
N GLY A 28 16.38 -7.15 4.80
CA GLY A 28 15.26 -8.08 4.71
C GLY A 28 14.32 -7.66 3.57
N PRO A 29 13.44 -8.56 3.08
CA PRO A 29 12.53 -8.23 1.99
C PRO A 29 11.79 -6.92 2.31
N SER A 30 11.91 -5.94 1.42
CA SER A 30 11.18 -4.68 1.55
C SER A 30 9.67 -4.98 1.64
N PRO A 31 8.93 -4.31 2.52
CA PRO A 31 7.50 -4.56 2.66
C PRO A 31 6.79 -4.37 1.32
N MET A 32 6.00 -5.37 0.94
CA MET A 32 5.28 -5.38 -0.33
C MET A 32 3.97 -4.59 -0.16
N TYR A 33 3.92 -3.40 -0.75
CA TYR A 33 2.71 -2.59 -0.80
C TYR A 33 1.93 -2.86 -2.09
N VAL A 34 0.66 -3.24 -1.93
CA VAL A 34 -0.29 -3.49 -3.02
C VAL A 34 -1.49 -2.57 -2.87
N ALA A 35 -1.93 -1.95 -3.96
CA ALA A 35 -3.18 -1.19 -3.99
C ALA A 35 -4.26 -1.98 -4.70
N ARG A 36 -5.34 -2.31 -4.00
CA ARG A 36 -6.52 -2.98 -4.56
C ARG A 36 -7.65 -1.99 -4.72
N ILE A 37 -8.12 -1.80 -5.94
CA ILE A 37 -9.19 -0.86 -6.31
C ILE A 37 -10.41 -1.68 -6.71
N SER A 38 -11.55 -1.40 -6.06
CA SER A 38 -12.83 -2.00 -6.41
C SER A 38 -13.69 -1.03 -7.20
N ILE A 39 -14.19 -1.48 -8.36
CA ILE A 39 -15.21 -0.74 -9.11
C ILE A 39 -16.54 -0.72 -8.33
N HIS A 40 -16.91 -1.81 -7.66
CA HIS A 40 -18.15 -1.88 -6.89
C HIS A 40 -18.16 -0.87 -5.74
N ASP A 41 -17.11 -0.86 -4.92
CA ASP A 41 -17.08 -0.02 -3.71
C ASP A 41 -16.66 1.43 -4.00
N GLN A 42 -16.18 1.72 -5.22
CA GLN A 42 -15.50 2.98 -5.54
C GLN A 42 -14.46 3.33 -4.47
N ALA A 43 -13.62 2.35 -4.14
CA ALA A 43 -12.63 2.48 -3.08
C ALA A 43 -11.32 1.77 -3.44
N MET A 44 -10.25 2.24 -2.82
CA MET A 44 -8.92 1.64 -2.84
C MET A 44 -8.53 1.18 -1.45
N GLN A 45 -8.03 -0.04 -1.33
CA GLN A 45 -7.39 -0.59 -0.14
C GLN A 45 -5.88 -0.71 -0.37
N ILE A 46 -5.09 -0.19 0.56
CA ILE A 46 -3.65 -0.45 0.60
C ILE A 46 -3.42 -1.66 1.49
N GLU A 47 -2.71 -2.64 0.95
CA GLU A 47 -2.27 -3.85 1.63
C GLU A 47 -0.76 -3.76 1.85
N LYS A 48 -0.30 -4.09 3.05
CA LYS A 48 1.12 -4.26 3.39
C LYS A 48 1.33 -5.71 3.78
N ASP A 49 2.17 -6.42 3.02
CA ASP A 49 2.46 -7.85 3.24
C ASP A 49 1.16 -8.69 3.28
N GLY A 50 0.23 -8.39 2.37
CA GLY A 50 -1.09 -9.04 2.25
C GLY A 50 -2.14 -8.62 3.27
N LYS A 51 -1.80 -7.74 4.23
CA LYS A 51 -2.75 -7.26 5.25
C LYS A 51 -3.28 -5.86 4.90
N PRO A 52 -4.60 -5.62 4.95
CA PRO A 52 -5.14 -4.30 4.71
C PRO A 52 -4.72 -3.33 5.82
N ILE A 53 -4.19 -2.16 5.45
CA ILE A 53 -3.73 -1.13 6.39
C ILE A 53 -4.49 0.19 6.28
N LYS A 54 -5.04 0.51 5.11
CA LYS A 54 -5.78 1.76 4.89
C LYS A 54 -6.75 1.61 3.72
N ARG A 55 -7.86 2.34 3.78
CA ARG A 55 -8.86 2.43 2.71
C ARG A 55 -9.13 3.89 2.37
N PHE A 56 -9.31 4.15 1.09
CA PHE A 56 -9.58 5.48 0.53
C PHE A 56 -10.76 5.42 -0.43
N PRO A 57 -11.67 6.40 -0.42
CA PRO A 57 -12.64 6.52 -1.49
C PRO A 57 -11.92 6.95 -2.78
N VAL A 58 -12.38 6.42 -3.91
CA VAL A 58 -11.87 6.77 -5.24
C VAL A 58 -13.03 6.99 -6.20
N SER A 59 -12.73 7.51 -7.40
CA SER A 59 -13.69 7.53 -8.50
C SER A 59 -13.07 6.96 -9.75
N THR A 60 -13.74 5.94 -10.30
CA THR A 60 -13.38 5.34 -11.59
C THR A 60 -14.18 5.98 -12.72
N SER A 61 -14.06 5.43 -13.92
CA SER A 61 -14.75 5.96 -15.08
C SER A 61 -16.27 5.87 -14.98
N ARG A 62 -16.94 6.95 -15.34
CA ARG A 62 -18.40 6.96 -15.58
C ARG A 62 -18.83 6.20 -16.84
N PHE A 63 -17.89 5.86 -17.73
CA PHE A 63 -18.12 5.13 -18.98
C PHE A 63 -17.99 3.60 -18.81
N GLY A 64 -17.73 3.15 -17.57
CA GLY A 64 -17.57 1.75 -17.23
C GLY A 64 -16.15 1.22 -17.41
N ILE A 65 -16.06 -0.07 -17.69
CA ILE A 65 -14.82 -0.87 -17.67
C ILE A 65 -14.36 -1.25 -19.08
N GLY A 66 -13.05 -1.19 -19.33
CA GLY A 66 -12.47 -1.49 -20.65
C GLY A 66 -11.13 -0.80 -20.91
N ASP A 67 -10.39 -1.30 -21.90
CA ASP A 67 -9.06 -0.81 -22.27
C ASP A 67 -8.89 -0.41 -23.75
N GLU A 68 -9.99 -0.28 -24.46
CA GLU A 68 -9.96 0.12 -25.86
C GLU A 68 -9.49 1.58 -25.99
N PRO A 69 -8.72 1.91 -27.04
CA PRO A 69 -8.38 3.29 -27.34
C PRO A 69 -9.63 4.18 -27.39
N ARG A 70 -9.55 5.39 -26.82
CA ARG A 70 -10.64 6.39 -26.81
C ARG A 70 -11.95 5.95 -26.15
N SER A 71 -11.96 4.85 -25.39
CA SER A 71 -13.17 4.37 -24.71
C SER A 71 -13.56 5.16 -23.45
N PHE A 72 -12.61 5.95 -22.91
CA PHE A 72 -12.74 6.62 -21.61
C PHE A 72 -13.03 5.68 -20.42
N ARG A 73 -12.95 4.36 -20.62
CA ARG A 73 -13.23 3.34 -19.60
C ARG A 73 -12.03 3.05 -18.71
N THR A 74 -12.29 2.63 -17.48
CA THR A 74 -11.24 2.17 -16.55
C THR A 74 -10.91 0.71 -16.85
N PRO A 75 -9.64 0.38 -17.17
CA PRO A 75 -9.25 -1.01 -17.41
C PRO A 75 -9.21 -1.80 -16.10
N LEU A 76 -9.49 -3.10 -16.18
CA LEU A 76 -9.37 -4.04 -15.07
C LEU A 76 -8.03 -4.76 -15.10
N GLY A 77 -7.75 -5.54 -14.05
CA GLY A 77 -6.63 -6.46 -13.98
C GLY A 77 -5.45 -5.95 -13.17
N ARG A 78 -4.28 -6.52 -13.44
CA ARG A 78 -3.02 -6.23 -12.75
C ARG A 78 -2.23 -5.14 -13.47
N PHE A 79 -1.68 -4.24 -12.67
CA PHE A 79 -0.87 -3.11 -13.09
C PHE A 79 0.34 -2.95 -12.17
N ILE A 80 1.29 -2.13 -12.62
CA ILE A 80 2.30 -1.53 -11.75
C ILE A 80 2.20 -0.01 -11.77
N VAL A 81 2.64 0.62 -10.69
CA VAL A 81 3.06 2.02 -10.70
C VAL A 81 4.34 2.13 -11.53
N ALA A 82 4.20 2.56 -12.78
CA ALA A 82 5.33 2.68 -13.71
C ALA A 82 6.12 3.96 -13.48
N GLU A 83 5.45 5.05 -13.12
CA GLU A 83 6.07 6.35 -12.86
C GLU A 83 5.30 7.10 -11.79
N LYS A 84 6.03 7.97 -11.09
CA LYS A 84 5.52 8.88 -10.07
C LYS A 84 5.86 10.30 -10.50
N ILE A 85 4.87 11.19 -10.50
CA ILE A 85 5.05 12.61 -10.89
C ILE A 85 4.43 13.49 -9.81
N GLY A 86 5.14 14.56 -9.45
CA GLY A 86 4.69 15.55 -8.48
C GLY A 86 5.57 15.66 -7.22
N ASP A 87 6.75 15.05 -7.19
CA ASP A 87 7.74 15.31 -6.15
C ASP A 87 8.04 16.82 -6.05
N GLY A 88 8.01 17.35 -4.83
CA GLY A 88 8.19 18.79 -4.57
C GLY A 88 7.03 19.70 -5.02
N VAL A 89 6.03 19.19 -5.73
CA VAL A 89 4.87 20.00 -6.14
C VAL A 89 3.95 20.23 -4.93
N PRO A 90 3.46 21.46 -4.70
CA PRO A 90 2.50 21.74 -3.62
C PRO A 90 1.20 20.92 -3.75
N VAL A 91 0.53 20.68 -2.63
CA VAL A 91 -0.84 20.12 -2.64
C VAL A 91 -1.76 21.08 -3.41
N GLY A 92 -2.59 20.55 -4.30
CA GLY A 92 -3.41 21.34 -5.23
C GLY A 92 -2.67 21.80 -6.49
N GLY A 93 -1.37 21.51 -6.62
CA GLY A 93 -0.61 21.83 -7.82
C GLY A 93 -1.20 21.13 -9.06
N LYS A 94 -1.47 21.90 -10.11
CA LYS A 94 -2.14 21.44 -11.32
C LYS A 94 -1.16 20.92 -12.37
N PHE A 95 -1.55 19.86 -13.05
CA PHE A 95 -0.77 19.25 -14.12
C PHE A 95 -1.45 19.35 -15.47
N TYR A 96 -0.66 19.66 -16.50
CA TYR A 96 -1.05 19.56 -17.90
C TYR A 96 0.03 18.79 -18.66
N HIS A 97 -0.37 17.77 -19.44
CA HIS A 97 0.56 16.81 -20.06
C HIS A 97 1.63 16.27 -19.10
N ARG A 98 1.23 15.99 -17.83
CA ARG A 98 2.10 15.50 -16.75
C ARG A 98 3.17 16.49 -16.30
N ARG A 99 3.08 17.78 -16.66
CA ARG A 99 3.96 18.84 -16.20
C ARG A 99 3.21 19.76 -15.24
N PHE A 100 3.84 20.11 -14.14
CA PHE A 100 3.29 21.11 -13.23
C PHE A 100 3.15 22.44 -13.97
N THR A 101 1.98 23.07 -13.89
CA THR A 101 1.69 24.31 -14.63
C THR A 101 2.13 25.57 -13.90
N GLY A 102 2.53 25.45 -12.62
CA GLY A 102 2.72 26.60 -11.73
C GLY A 102 1.46 27.02 -10.99
N GLU A 103 0.27 26.56 -11.41
CA GLU A 103 -1.01 26.87 -10.78
C GLU A 103 -1.26 25.94 -9.58
N VAL A 104 -1.64 26.51 -8.44
CA VAL A 104 -2.02 25.77 -7.23
C VAL A 104 -3.48 26.06 -6.91
N VAL A 105 -4.31 25.04 -7.00
CA VAL A 105 -5.75 25.11 -6.67
C VAL A 105 -5.92 25.01 -5.16
N ASN A 106 -6.77 25.88 -4.58
CA ASN A 106 -7.17 25.74 -3.19
C ASN A 106 -8.07 24.50 -3.02
N VAL A 107 -7.46 23.39 -2.57
CA VAL A 107 -8.14 22.09 -2.42
C VAL A 107 -9.28 22.10 -1.39
N ALA A 108 -9.34 23.10 -0.50
CA ALA A 108 -10.48 23.26 0.41
C ALA A 108 -11.78 23.58 -0.35
N LEU A 109 -11.69 24.23 -1.51
CA LEU A 109 -12.84 24.50 -2.38
C LEU A 109 -13.33 23.23 -3.07
N CYS A 110 -12.41 22.33 -3.43
CA CYS A 110 -12.71 21.11 -4.19
C CYS A 110 -13.64 20.14 -3.47
N ARG A 111 -13.89 20.30 -2.17
CA ARG A 111 -14.86 19.47 -1.40
C ARG A 111 -16.25 20.07 -1.31
N ARG A 112 -16.40 21.35 -1.65
CA ARG A 112 -17.69 22.03 -1.49
C ARG A 112 -18.67 21.54 -2.56
N GLN A 113 -19.92 21.34 -2.16
CA GLN A 113 -20.95 20.85 -3.07
C GLN A 113 -21.30 21.87 -4.18
N ASP A 114 -21.12 23.16 -3.91
CA ASP A 114 -21.37 24.26 -4.85
C ASP A 114 -20.16 24.60 -5.72
N TYR A 115 -19.03 23.91 -5.56
CA TYR A 115 -17.85 24.13 -6.38
C TYR A 115 -17.98 23.46 -7.75
N GLN A 116 -18.04 24.28 -8.80
CA GLN A 116 -18.14 23.83 -10.19
C GLN A 116 -16.88 24.25 -10.96
N PRO A 117 -15.88 23.37 -11.11
CA PRO A 117 -14.69 23.70 -11.86
C PRO A 117 -14.99 23.78 -13.36
N ARG A 118 -14.32 24.71 -14.06
CA ARG A 118 -14.44 24.85 -15.52
C ARG A 118 -13.75 23.75 -16.32
N THR A 119 -12.87 22.97 -15.68
CA THR A 119 -12.03 21.96 -16.34
C THR A 119 -11.84 20.75 -15.42
N ASP A 120 -11.67 19.56 -15.98
CA ASP A 120 -11.25 18.36 -15.28
C ASP A 120 -9.73 18.41 -15.03
N SER A 121 -9.31 18.91 -13.87
CA SER A 121 -7.90 19.13 -13.57
C SER A 121 -7.29 17.95 -12.82
N ILE A 122 -6.11 17.52 -13.28
CA ILE A 122 -5.25 16.58 -12.56
C ILE A 122 -4.41 17.38 -11.56
N LEU A 123 -4.54 17.06 -10.28
CA LEU A 123 -3.95 17.80 -9.17
C LEU A 123 -3.03 16.93 -8.31
N THR A 124 -2.17 17.62 -7.54
CA THR A 124 -1.36 17.13 -6.43
C THR A 124 -0.31 16.08 -6.81
N ARG A 125 -0.70 14.88 -7.21
CA ARG A 125 0.22 13.78 -7.53
C ARG A 125 -0.35 12.92 -8.65
N ILE A 126 0.53 12.27 -9.41
CA ILE A 126 0.16 11.33 -10.48
C ILE A 126 0.97 10.05 -10.30
N LEU A 127 0.27 8.91 -10.22
CA LEU A 127 0.84 7.58 -10.38
C LEU A 127 0.43 7.05 -11.74
N ARG A 128 1.39 6.83 -12.64
CA ARG A 128 1.10 6.28 -13.98
C ARG A 128 1.04 4.76 -13.91
N LEU A 129 -0.03 4.18 -14.47
CA LEU A 129 -0.24 2.75 -14.44
C LEU A 129 0.18 2.09 -15.76
N LYS A 130 0.93 0.99 -15.66
CA LYS A 130 1.22 0.10 -16.77
C LYS A 130 0.53 -1.23 -16.54
N GLY A 131 -0.32 -1.63 -17.48
CA GLY A 131 -0.98 -2.93 -17.46
C GLY A 131 0.01 -4.07 -17.66
N LEU A 132 -0.21 -5.16 -16.93
CA LEU A 132 0.60 -6.38 -16.99
C LEU A 132 -0.07 -7.51 -17.78
N GLU A 133 -1.30 -7.31 -18.26
CA GLU A 133 -2.12 -8.34 -18.87
C GLU A 133 -2.56 -7.93 -20.29
N PRO A 134 -2.79 -8.90 -21.20
CA PRO A 134 -3.17 -8.57 -22.57
C PRO A 134 -4.40 -7.66 -22.68
N HIS A 135 -5.36 -7.79 -21.77
CA HIS A 135 -6.60 -7.02 -21.78
C HIS A 135 -6.48 -5.60 -21.19
N ASN A 136 -5.34 -5.24 -20.58
CA ASN A 136 -5.07 -3.90 -20.06
C ASN A 136 -3.77 -3.26 -20.62
N ARG A 137 -3.27 -3.82 -21.73
CA ARG A 137 -2.02 -3.43 -22.41
C ARG A 137 -1.96 -1.99 -22.90
N ASN A 138 -3.10 -1.34 -23.13
CA ASN A 138 -3.17 0.04 -23.62
C ASN A 138 -3.18 1.07 -22.49
N ALA A 139 -3.42 0.66 -21.24
CA ALA A 139 -3.59 1.58 -20.11
C ALA A 139 -2.48 2.64 -19.99
N TYR A 140 -1.23 2.24 -20.19
CA TYR A 140 -0.09 3.15 -20.12
C TYR A 140 -0.10 4.22 -21.22
N ARG A 141 -0.42 3.82 -22.47
CA ARG A 141 -0.52 4.71 -23.64
C ARG A 141 -1.77 5.60 -23.56
N ARG A 142 -2.87 5.07 -23.01
CA ARG A 142 -4.13 5.80 -22.78
C ARG A 142 -4.01 6.83 -21.65
N GLY A 143 -2.95 6.76 -20.84
CA GLY A 143 -2.73 7.70 -19.74
C GLY A 143 -3.63 7.43 -18.55
N ILE A 144 -3.84 6.16 -18.19
CA ILE A 144 -4.57 5.79 -16.98
C ILE A 144 -3.70 6.07 -15.75
N TYR A 145 -4.19 6.95 -14.87
CA TYR A 145 -3.47 7.39 -13.67
C TYR A 145 -4.29 7.19 -12.41
N ILE A 146 -3.61 7.15 -11.27
CA ILE A 146 -4.18 7.50 -9.98
C ILE A 146 -3.75 8.93 -9.67
N HIS A 147 -4.69 9.84 -9.39
CA HIS A 147 -4.36 11.25 -9.20
C HIS A 147 -5.34 12.02 -8.31
N GLY A 148 -4.92 13.19 -7.83
CA GLY A 148 -5.79 14.15 -7.15
C GLY A 148 -6.71 14.87 -8.13
N THR A 149 -7.91 15.25 -7.71
CA THR A 149 -8.90 15.93 -8.57
C THR A 149 -9.34 17.26 -7.97
N ASN A 150 -9.79 18.19 -8.82
CA ASN A 150 -10.50 19.38 -8.38
C ASN A 150 -12.00 19.13 -8.10
N GLU A 151 -12.51 17.93 -8.37
CA GLU A 151 -13.89 17.51 -8.13
C GLU A 151 -13.99 16.54 -6.94
N GLU A 152 -13.44 16.87 -5.77
CA GLU A 152 -13.42 15.95 -4.62
C GLU A 152 -14.82 15.60 -4.11
N GLN A 153 -15.80 16.47 -4.33
CA GLN A 153 -17.21 16.22 -3.99
C GLN A 153 -17.81 15.03 -4.76
N LEU A 154 -17.21 14.62 -5.88
CA LEU A 154 -17.63 13.46 -6.67
C LEU A 154 -16.87 12.17 -6.30
N VAL A 155 -15.86 12.25 -5.42
CA VAL A 155 -15.05 11.09 -5.01
C VAL A 155 -15.90 10.09 -4.23
N GLY A 156 -15.88 8.84 -4.66
CA GLY A 156 -16.76 7.76 -4.18
C GLY A 156 -17.87 7.38 -5.16
N GLN A 157 -17.94 8.03 -6.32
CA GLN A 157 -18.87 7.72 -7.41
C GLN A 157 -18.12 7.59 -8.75
N PRO A 158 -18.58 6.80 -9.73
CA PRO A 158 -17.99 6.79 -11.06
C PRO A 158 -18.12 8.18 -11.73
N SER A 159 -17.01 8.91 -11.85
CA SER A 159 -17.01 10.31 -12.30
C SER A 159 -15.87 10.68 -13.24
N SER A 160 -14.90 9.78 -13.48
CA SER A 160 -13.73 10.07 -14.31
C SER A 160 -13.93 9.71 -15.79
N TYR A 161 -12.90 9.98 -16.60
CA TYR A 161 -12.77 9.57 -18.01
C TYR A 161 -11.78 8.41 -18.21
N GLY A 162 -11.59 7.56 -17.18
CA GLY A 162 -10.75 6.37 -17.23
C GLY A 162 -9.76 6.27 -16.08
N CYS A 163 -9.27 7.42 -15.61
CA CYS A 163 -8.37 7.51 -14.47
C CYS A 163 -9.06 7.19 -13.14
N ILE A 164 -8.27 7.02 -12.10
CA ILE A 164 -8.70 6.77 -10.73
C ILE A 164 -8.49 8.08 -9.99
N ARG A 165 -9.58 8.82 -9.75
CA ARG A 165 -9.52 10.09 -9.03
C ARG A 165 -9.56 9.85 -7.53
N MET A 166 -8.82 10.65 -6.79
CA MET A 166 -8.76 10.63 -5.34
C MET A 166 -8.84 12.05 -4.79
N ARG A 167 -9.17 12.18 -3.50
CA ARG A 167 -8.99 13.44 -2.78
C ARG A 167 -7.51 13.81 -2.75
N ASN A 168 -7.19 15.10 -2.78
CA ASN A 168 -5.83 15.60 -2.92
C ASN A 168 -4.92 15.19 -1.77
N TYR A 169 -5.43 15.17 -0.54
CA TYR A 169 -4.67 14.66 0.60
C TYR A 169 -4.55 13.13 0.59
N ASP A 170 -5.59 12.41 0.15
CA ASP A 170 -5.57 10.95 0.08
C ASP A 170 -4.55 10.45 -0.96
N ILE A 171 -4.45 11.09 -2.13
CA ILE A 171 -3.43 10.74 -3.13
C ILE A 171 -2.02 11.05 -2.62
N LEU A 172 -1.83 12.08 -1.80
CA LEU A 172 -0.52 12.39 -1.23
C LEU A 172 -0.03 11.24 -0.34
N ASP A 173 -0.92 10.70 0.49
CA ASP A 173 -0.64 9.52 1.32
C ASP A 173 -0.34 8.29 0.45
N VAL A 174 -1.20 7.99 -0.52
CA VAL A 174 -1.01 6.84 -1.43
C VAL A 174 0.29 6.95 -2.22
N TYR A 175 0.62 8.15 -2.69
CA TYR A 175 1.86 8.43 -3.39
C TYR A 175 3.08 8.13 -2.53
N ASN A 176 3.04 8.43 -1.23
CA ASN A 176 4.15 8.12 -0.32
C ASN A 176 4.25 6.63 0.02
N MET A 177 3.11 5.91 0.05
CA MET A 177 3.08 4.47 0.35
C MET A 177 3.48 3.59 -0.84
N LEU A 178 3.16 4.01 -2.08
CA LEU A 178 3.40 3.21 -3.28
C LEU A 178 4.67 3.66 -4.03
N PRO A 179 5.82 2.98 -3.85
CA PRO A 179 6.98 3.19 -4.71
C PRO A 179 6.70 2.80 -6.17
N VAL A 180 7.59 3.24 -7.07
CA VAL A 180 7.62 2.70 -8.44
C VAL A 180 7.82 1.19 -8.38
N GLY A 181 7.05 0.45 -9.17
CA GLY A 181 7.00 -1.00 -9.17
C GLY A 181 5.94 -1.60 -8.24
N SER A 182 5.30 -0.82 -7.36
CA SER A 182 4.17 -1.30 -6.57
C SER A 182 3.05 -1.84 -7.45
N GLU A 183 2.49 -2.96 -7.01
CA GLU A 183 1.38 -3.59 -7.70
C GLU A 183 0.07 -2.84 -7.43
N VAL A 184 -0.72 -2.70 -8.49
CA VAL A 184 -2.08 -2.16 -8.43
C VAL A 184 -3.02 -3.16 -9.08
N ILE A 185 -4.09 -3.53 -8.40
CA ILE A 185 -5.10 -4.47 -8.89
C ILE A 185 -6.41 -3.69 -9.00
N ILE A 186 -7.00 -3.63 -10.19
CA ILE A 186 -8.31 -3.03 -10.43
C ILE A 186 -9.30 -4.16 -10.73
N GLN A 187 -10.30 -4.33 -9.87
CA GLN A 187 -11.21 -5.47 -9.89
C GLN A 187 -12.67 -4.99 -9.79
N LYS A 188 -13.61 -5.81 -10.25
CA LYS A 188 -15.04 -5.47 -10.11
C LYS A 188 -15.52 -5.71 -8.70
N GLU A 189 -14.99 -6.75 -8.09
CA GLU A 189 -15.42 -7.34 -6.85
C GLU A 189 -15.27 -6.35 -5.70
N PRO A 190 -16.18 -6.39 -4.70
CA PRO A 190 -16.04 -5.58 -3.50
C PRO A 190 -14.69 -5.86 -2.83
N LEU A 191 -14.17 -4.86 -2.15
CA LEU A 191 -13.05 -5.04 -1.26
C LEU A 191 -13.49 -5.95 -0.11
N PRO A 192 -12.62 -6.85 0.37
CA PRO A 192 -12.93 -7.65 1.54
C PRO A 192 -13.31 -6.70 2.69
N SER A 193 -14.36 -7.01 3.45
CA SER A 193 -14.73 -6.18 4.61
C SER A 193 -13.49 -6.08 5.50
N SER A 194 -13.04 -4.87 5.77
CA SER A 194 -11.81 -4.62 6.52
C SER A 194 -11.86 -5.25 7.92
N TYR A 195 -10.73 -5.81 8.38
CA TYR A 195 -10.48 -6.44 9.70
C TYR A 195 -10.87 -7.94 9.77
N PRO A 196 -10.13 -8.83 10.49
CA PRO A 196 -10.50 -10.25 10.52
C PRO A 196 -11.98 -10.38 10.90
N PRO A 197 -12.72 -11.30 10.26
CA PRO A 197 -14.10 -11.56 10.67
C PRO A 197 -14.12 -11.73 12.18
N SER A 198 -15.02 -11.03 12.86
CA SER A 198 -15.26 -11.29 14.29
C SER A 198 -15.48 -12.79 14.49
N ALA A 199 -15.13 -13.33 15.66
CA ALA A 199 -15.36 -14.75 15.95
C ALA A 199 -16.81 -15.15 15.61
N GLU A 200 -17.76 -14.26 15.84
CA GLU A 200 -19.17 -14.43 15.49
C GLU A 200 -19.44 -14.51 13.99
N GLN A 201 -18.77 -13.69 13.17
CA GLN A 201 -18.85 -13.76 11.69
C GLN A 201 -18.16 -15.01 11.12
N VAL A 202 -17.08 -15.49 11.76
CA VAL A 202 -16.47 -16.79 11.42
C VAL A 202 -17.43 -17.92 11.75
N MET A 203 -18.02 -17.92 12.94
CA MET A 203 -18.97 -18.95 13.37
C MET A 203 -20.24 -18.95 12.52
N ALA A 204 -20.77 -17.78 12.16
CA ALA A 204 -21.92 -17.66 11.25
C ALA A 204 -21.61 -18.20 9.85
N ALA A 205 -20.42 -17.96 9.29
CA ALA A 205 -20.01 -18.49 8.00
C ALA A 205 -19.78 -20.01 8.01
N VAL A 206 -19.24 -20.57 9.11
CA VAL A 206 -19.07 -22.02 9.30
C VAL A 206 -20.43 -22.72 9.46
N SER A 207 -21.36 -22.11 10.20
CA SER A 207 -22.74 -22.62 10.31
C SER A 207 -23.55 -22.50 9.02
N ALA A 208 -23.31 -21.47 8.20
CA ALA A 208 -24.00 -21.27 6.93
C ALA A 208 -23.50 -22.18 5.79
N THR A 209 -22.26 -22.68 5.86
CA THR A 209 -21.65 -23.50 4.78
C THR A 209 -21.66 -25.00 5.05
N GLY A 210 -22.03 -25.44 6.25
CA GLY A 210 -22.27 -26.86 6.58
C GLY A 210 -21.06 -27.79 6.42
N LYS A 211 -19.85 -27.27 6.18
CA LYS A 211 -18.62 -28.04 6.05
C LYS A 211 -17.59 -27.58 7.08
N PRO A 212 -17.17 -28.43 8.03
CA PRO A 212 -16.05 -28.10 8.90
C PRO A 212 -14.78 -28.02 8.05
N VAL A 213 -14.05 -26.91 8.17
CA VAL A 213 -12.64 -26.86 7.76
C VAL A 213 -11.90 -27.75 8.75
N ALA A 214 -11.33 -28.85 8.25
CA ALA A 214 -10.53 -29.75 9.06
C ALA A 214 -9.39 -28.96 9.72
N ALA A 215 -9.43 -28.88 11.05
CA ALA A 215 -8.34 -28.36 11.83
C ALA A 215 -7.11 -29.26 11.62
N ALA A 216 -6.02 -28.67 11.14
CA ALA A 216 -4.71 -29.32 11.17
C ALA A 216 -4.40 -29.69 12.62
N SER A 217 -4.30 -30.98 12.89
CA SER A 217 -3.92 -31.51 14.20
C SER A 217 -2.51 -31.05 14.54
N SER A 218 -2.39 -30.30 15.64
CA SER A 218 -1.11 -30.02 16.27
C SER A 218 -0.50 -31.33 16.82
N PRO A 219 0.83 -31.52 16.79
CA PRO A 219 1.45 -32.71 17.35
C PRO A 219 1.24 -32.74 18.86
N SER A 220 0.82 -33.90 19.37
CA SER A 220 0.54 -34.13 20.79
C SER A 220 1.81 -34.02 21.63
N VAL A 221 1.81 -33.09 22.58
CA VAL A 221 2.78 -33.08 23.67
C VAL A 221 2.45 -34.28 24.56
N ARG A 222 3.35 -35.26 24.61
CA ARG A 222 3.28 -36.38 25.56
C ARG A 222 3.30 -35.82 26.99
N ARG A 223 2.21 -35.99 27.72
CA ARG A 223 2.17 -35.81 29.19
C ARG A 223 3.03 -36.91 29.85
N ALA A 224 3.92 -36.51 30.74
CA ALA A 224 4.61 -37.43 31.65
C ALA A 224 3.60 -38.09 32.59
N ARG A 225 3.81 -39.38 32.89
CA ARG A 225 2.99 -40.21 33.79
C ARG A 225 3.06 -39.70 35.24
N PRO A 226 1.98 -39.87 36.03
CA PRO A 226 2.05 -39.71 37.48
C PRO A 226 2.77 -40.91 38.09
N ILE A 227 3.63 -40.65 39.07
CA ILE A 227 4.27 -41.67 39.91
C ILE A 227 3.29 -41.96 41.05
N GLY A 228 2.78 -43.19 41.09
CA GLY A 228 2.01 -43.73 42.20
C GLY A 228 2.92 -44.42 43.23
N GLU A 229 2.44 -44.36 44.47
CA GLU A 229 2.84 -45.01 45.72
C GLU A 229 3.53 -46.38 45.58
N ASP A 230 4.56 -46.64 46.41
CA ASP A 230 4.54 -47.75 47.38
C ASP A 230 5.77 -47.67 48.31
N SER A 231 5.56 -47.77 49.62
CA SER A 231 6.41 -48.50 50.58
C SER A 231 6.10 -48.10 52.03
N THR A 232 5.24 -48.88 52.68
CA THR A 232 5.42 -49.31 54.09
C THR A 232 5.98 -50.74 54.07
N PRO A 233 6.76 -51.17 55.07
CA PRO A 233 6.42 -51.16 56.50
C PRO A 233 7.25 -50.24 57.38
#